data_AF-A0A0F9EMI3-F1
#
_entry.id   AF-A0A0F9EMI3-F1
#
_cell.length_a   1.000
_cell.length_b   1.000
_cell.length_c   1.000
_cell.angle_alpha   90.00
_cell.angle_beta   90.00
_cell.angle_gamma   90.00
#
_symmetry.space_group_name_H-M   'P 1'
#
loop_
_entity.id
_entity.type
_entity.pdbx_description
1 polymer ?
#
loop_
_entity_poly.entity_id
_entity_poly.type
_entity_poly.pdbx_seq_one_letter_code
_entity_poly.pdbx_strand_id
1 'polypeptide(L)'
;MTKIIEPQSVLVTADRHEVPSGAHWDDESGSDFFFRPDAAEIAAGNKETLADFGWITTGLAFVAGSGADFMTSVDKGIPAHFVLSPAADLIQSPYLFGSYTHAEAAQHHLGSFPVTFTMEAWMNFAVASASETESGLGFTVAGGSIITAADAIAVIHSNGTNFICRSSVDADTGAVIDNAWHLWKIVFRLGTTDKIEWFIDNVSQGTLNLREDVFPMSWGAANVGSGTNRLNVGPARLYYR
;
A
#
# COMPACT_ATOMS: atom_id res chain seq x y z
N MET A 1 -19.19 -55.30 22.00
CA MET A 1 -18.29 -54.26 22.53
C MET A 1 -18.33 -53.10 21.54
N THR A 2 -19.04 -52.02 21.88
CA THR A 2 -19.21 -50.87 20.98
C THR A 2 -18.03 -49.92 21.18
N LYS A 3 -17.21 -49.76 20.15
CA LYS A 3 -16.07 -48.85 20.16
C LYS A 3 -16.60 -47.42 20.06
N ILE A 4 -16.57 -46.68 21.17
CA ILE A 4 -16.84 -45.24 21.19
C ILE A 4 -15.65 -44.57 20.50
N ILE A 5 -15.89 -43.95 19.35
CA ILE A 5 -14.88 -43.16 18.63
C ILE A 5 -14.98 -41.76 19.22
N GLU A 6 -13.97 -41.35 19.96
CA GLU A 6 -13.88 -39.98 20.46
C GLU A 6 -13.72 -39.01 19.27
N PRO A 7 -14.46 -37.89 19.23
CA PRO A 7 -14.30 -36.90 18.19
C PRO A 7 -12.88 -36.30 18.29
N GLN A 8 -12.07 -36.57 17.28
CA GLN A 8 -10.77 -35.92 17.11
C GLN A 8 -11.03 -34.44 16.81
N SER A 9 -10.70 -33.55 17.75
CA SER A 9 -10.70 -32.12 17.49
C SER A 9 -9.53 -31.81 16.55
N VAL A 10 -9.83 -31.56 15.28
CA VAL A 10 -8.85 -30.99 14.35
C VAL A 10 -8.71 -29.51 14.69
N LEU A 11 -7.57 -29.11 15.24
CA LEU A 11 -7.21 -27.69 15.33
C LEU A 11 -6.90 -27.22 13.91
N VAL A 12 -7.85 -26.53 13.27
CA VAL A 12 -7.57 -25.79 12.05
C VAL A 12 -6.93 -24.48 12.48
N THR A 13 -5.61 -24.40 12.38
CA THR A 13 -4.92 -23.11 12.49
C THR A 13 -5.27 -22.32 11.24
N ALA A 14 -5.88 -21.15 11.41
CA ALA A 14 -6.03 -20.21 10.31
C ALA A 14 -4.64 -19.79 9.84
N ASP A 15 -4.22 -20.29 8.69
CA ASP A 15 -2.93 -19.97 8.10
C ASP A 15 -3.08 -18.75 7.22
N ARG A 16 -2.24 -17.74 7.48
CA ARG A 16 -2.13 -16.58 6.59
C ARG A 16 -1.67 -17.05 5.22
N HIS A 17 -2.37 -16.66 4.17
CA HIS A 17 -1.97 -16.97 2.80
C HIS A 17 -1.27 -15.75 2.21
N GLU A 18 0.02 -15.90 1.96
CA GLU A 18 0.89 -14.85 1.43
C GLU A 18 0.98 -14.95 -0.09
N VAL A 19 0.68 -13.84 -0.77
CA VAL A 19 0.96 -13.60 -2.18
C VAL A 19 2.28 -12.82 -2.24
N PRO A 20 3.42 -13.46 -2.56
CA PRO A 20 4.74 -12.92 -2.26
C PRO A 20 5.26 -11.87 -3.26
N SER A 21 4.60 -11.72 -4.42
CA SER A 21 4.98 -10.79 -5.49
C SER A 21 3.78 -9.98 -5.98
N GLY A 22 4.04 -8.72 -6.35
CA GLY A 22 3.06 -7.82 -6.96
C GLY A 22 2.44 -8.39 -8.24
N ALA A 23 3.21 -9.16 -9.00
CA ALA A 23 2.75 -9.78 -10.25
C ALA A 23 1.56 -10.73 -10.06
N HIS A 24 1.37 -11.26 -8.85
CA HIS A 24 0.34 -12.27 -8.58
C HIS A 24 -0.88 -11.73 -7.82
N TRP A 25 -0.99 -10.41 -7.66
CA TRP A 25 -2.06 -9.83 -6.84
C TRP A 25 -3.46 -10.00 -7.45
N ASP A 26 -3.57 -10.16 -8.77
CA ASP A 26 -4.87 -10.27 -9.46
C ASP A 26 -5.28 -11.71 -9.77
N ASP A 27 -4.33 -12.66 -9.79
CA ASP A 27 -4.57 -14.07 -10.14
C ASP A 27 -4.45 -15.03 -8.95
N GLU A 28 -3.87 -14.61 -7.82
CA GLU A 28 -3.81 -15.39 -6.58
C GLU A 28 -4.75 -14.83 -5.50
N SER A 29 -5.44 -15.72 -4.80
CA SER A 29 -6.21 -15.37 -3.60
C SER A 29 -5.30 -15.31 -2.38
N GLY A 30 -5.36 -14.26 -1.57
CA GLY A 30 -4.54 -14.15 -0.36
C GLY A 30 -5.20 -13.37 0.78
N SER A 31 -4.59 -13.46 1.96
CA SER A 31 -4.86 -12.55 3.08
C SER A 31 -3.77 -11.48 3.24
N ASP A 32 -2.61 -11.70 2.61
CA ASP A 32 -1.39 -10.94 2.76
C ASP A 32 -0.69 -10.80 1.41
N PHE A 33 -0.55 -9.58 0.92
CA PHE A 33 -0.05 -9.26 -0.42
C PHE A 33 1.24 -8.47 -0.26
N PHE A 34 2.33 -8.99 -0.81
CA PHE A 34 3.64 -8.37 -0.74
C PHE A 34 4.03 -7.75 -2.08
N PHE A 35 4.56 -6.54 -2.00
CA PHE A 35 5.21 -5.85 -3.10
C PHE A 35 6.68 -5.67 -2.73
N ARG A 36 7.57 -6.10 -3.61
CA ARG A 36 9.01 -6.05 -3.42
C ARG A 36 9.64 -5.50 -4.69
N PRO A 37 10.12 -4.25 -4.69
CA PRO A 37 10.77 -3.68 -5.86
C PRO A 37 11.88 -4.60 -6.37
N ASP A 38 11.82 -4.94 -7.65
CA ASP A 38 12.83 -5.72 -8.37
C ASP A 38 13.10 -5.08 -9.74
N ALA A 39 14.37 -5.00 -10.14
CA ALA A 39 14.76 -4.58 -11.47
C ALA A 39 14.10 -5.43 -12.57
N ALA A 40 13.89 -6.72 -12.31
CA ALA A 40 13.28 -7.63 -13.29
C ALA A 40 11.80 -7.29 -13.58
N GLU A 41 11.09 -6.73 -12.61
CA GLU A 41 9.65 -6.40 -12.69
C GLU A 41 9.36 -5.17 -13.57
N ILE A 42 10.39 -4.36 -13.90
CA ILE A 42 10.28 -3.14 -14.72
C ILE A 42 11.18 -3.15 -15.97
N ALA A 43 12.00 -4.19 -16.17
CA ALA A 43 12.93 -4.26 -17.29
C ALA A 43 12.22 -4.73 -18.57
N ALA A 44 12.12 -3.85 -19.57
CA ALA A 44 11.59 -4.19 -20.89
C ALA A 44 12.42 -5.30 -21.59
N GLY A 45 11.75 -6.27 -22.22
CA GLY A 45 12.37 -7.39 -22.92
C GLY A 45 11.41 -8.58 -23.13
N ASN A 46 11.93 -9.80 -23.25
CA ASN A 46 11.13 -11.05 -23.29
C ASN A 46 10.70 -11.53 -21.89
N LYS A 47 10.60 -10.62 -20.91
CA LYS A 47 10.21 -10.92 -19.54
C LYS A 47 8.88 -10.25 -19.24
N GLU A 48 8.02 -10.93 -18.51
CA GLU A 48 6.77 -10.36 -18.00
C GLU A 48 7.11 -9.30 -16.95
N THR A 49 6.50 -8.14 -17.09
CA THR A 49 6.63 -6.96 -16.23
C THR A 49 5.36 -6.77 -15.41
N LEU A 50 5.38 -5.92 -14.39
CA LEU A 50 4.17 -5.61 -13.61
C LEU A 50 2.99 -5.16 -14.48
N ALA A 51 3.27 -4.45 -15.58
CA ALA A 51 2.25 -4.01 -16.52
C ALA A 51 1.52 -5.17 -17.22
N ASP A 52 2.20 -6.30 -17.44
CA ASP A 52 1.59 -7.51 -18.00
C ASP A 52 0.62 -8.18 -17.02
N PHE A 53 0.74 -7.88 -15.73
CA PHE A 53 -0.11 -8.34 -14.63
C PHE A 53 -1.10 -7.27 -14.13
N GLY A 54 -1.47 -6.34 -15.00
CA GLY A 54 -2.52 -5.36 -14.72
C GLY A 54 -2.12 -4.16 -13.86
N TRP A 55 -0.84 -4.03 -13.51
CA TRP A 55 -0.35 -2.79 -12.90
C TRP A 55 -0.29 -1.67 -13.93
N ILE A 56 -0.49 -0.44 -13.46
CA ILE A 56 -0.18 0.75 -14.23
C ILE A 56 1.18 1.23 -13.77
N THR A 57 2.17 1.20 -14.65
CA THR A 57 3.54 1.65 -14.36
C THR A 57 4.03 2.59 -15.45
N THR A 58 4.82 3.60 -15.07
CA THR A 58 5.49 4.50 -16.02
C THR A 58 7.01 4.40 -15.89
N GLY A 59 7.78 5.49 -16.09
CA GLY A 59 9.24 5.55 -16.12
C GLY A 59 9.96 5.27 -14.79
N LEU A 60 9.53 4.23 -14.08
CA LEU A 60 10.13 3.73 -12.85
C LEU A 60 11.60 3.38 -13.09
N ALA A 61 12.45 3.71 -12.12
CA ALA A 61 13.85 3.26 -12.08
C ALA A 61 14.10 2.45 -10.81
N PHE A 62 14.72 1.29 -10.94
CA PHE A 62 15.11 0.47 -9.78
C PHE A 62 16.45 0.93 -9.19
N VAL A 63 16.49 1.04 -7.86
CA VAL A 63 17.70 1.29 -7.09
C VAL A 63 17.85 0.20 -6.04
N ALA A 64 19.01 -0.46 -6.04
CA ALA A 64 19.35 -1.45 -5.03
C ALA A 64 19.48 -0.79 -3.64
N GLY A 65 19.10 -1.54 -2.60
CA GLY A 65 19.22 -1.07 -1.23
C GLY A 65 20.67 -0.90 -0.77
N SER A 66 20.86 -0.22 0.35
CA SER A 66 22.17 -0.07 1.01
C SER A 66 22.33 -1.05 2.18
N GLY A 67 23.57 -1.21 2.66
CA GLY A 67 23.84 -1.92 3.91
C GLY A 67 23.14 -1.26 5.11
N ALA A 68 22.91 -2.07 6.13
CA ALA A 68 22.33 -1.72 7.42
C ALA A 68 22.93 -2.62 8.50
N ASP A 69 22.87 -2.20 9.75
CA ASP A 69 23.20 -3.05 10.90
C ASP A 69 22.03 -4.00 11.22
N PHE A 70 22.33 -5.20 11.72
CA PHE A 70 21.31 -6.21 11.99
C PHE A 70 20.33 -5.76 13.08
N MET A 71 19.05 -5.58 12.73
CA MET A 71 17.92 -5.29 13.63
C MET A 71 18.06 -4.00 14.45
N THR A 72 18.83 -3.01 13.98
CA THR A 72 18.91 -1.69 14.65
C THR A 72 17.88 -0.71 14.11
N SER A 73 17.44 0.21 14.97
CA SER A 73 16.65 1.38 14.56
C SER A 73 17.50 2.60 14.22
N VAL A 74 18.82 2.54 14.44
CA VAL A 74 19.76 3.65 14.25
C VAL A 74 20.32 3.68 12.83
N ASP A 75 20.76 2.52 12.32
CA ASP A 75 21.22 2.34 10.95
C ASP A 75 20.36 1.28 10.23
N LYS A 76 19.20 1.74 9.73
CA LYS A 76 18.23 0.89 9.03
C LYS A 76 18.60 0.65 7.57
N GLY A 77 19.65 1.32 7.06
CA GLY A 77 19.96 1.39 5.63
C GLY A 77 18.84 2.01 4.79
N ILE A 78 18.94 1.82 3.47
CA ILE A 78 17.94 2.21 2.48
C ILE A 78 17.42 0.93 1.83
N PRO A 79 16.09 0.69 1.80
CA PRO A 79 15.54 -0.49 1.15
C PRO A 79 15.73 -0.42 -0.37
N ALA A 80 15.73 -1.57 -1.04
CA ALA A 80 15.60 -1.61 -2.49
C ALA A 80 14.26 -0.96 -2.89
N HIS A 81 14.27 -0.10 -3.90
CA HIS A 81 13.12 0.74 -4.21
C HIS A 81 13.00 1.09 -5.68
N PHE A 82 11.79 1.48 -6.09
CA PHE A 82 11.57 2.22 -7.31
C PHE A 82 11.61 3.72 -7.03
N VAL A 83 12.35 4.43 -7.88
CA VAL A 83 12.39 5.89 -7.93
C VAL A 83 11.37 6.34 -8.95
N LEU A 84 10.45 7.20 -8.53
CA LEU A 84 9.59 7.96 -9.41
C LEU A 84 10.32 9.28 -9.66
N SER A 85 10.89 9.48 -10.86
CA SER A 85 11.91 10.52 -11.09
C SER A 85 11.61 11.54 -12.19
N PRO A 86 10.87 11.19 -13.26
CA PRO A 86 10.16 12.20 -14.04
C PRO A 86 8.82 12.61 -13.43
N ALA A 87 8.39 13.78 -13.90
CA ALA A 87 7.02 14.25 -13.77
C ALA A 87 6.05 13.21 -14.37
N ALA A 88 4.91 12.99 -13.70
CA ALA A 88 3.88 12.02 -14.08
C ALA A 88 4.28 10.54 -13.94
N ASP A 89 5.33 10.26 -13.17
CA ASP A 89 5.61 8.87 -12.83
C ASP A 89 4.58 8.31 -11.86
N LEU A 90 4.13 7.07 -12.10
CA LEU A 90 3.26 6.35 -11.20
C LEU A 90 3.50 4.84 -11.25
N ILE A 91 3.20 4.23 -10.11
CA ILE A 91 2.97 2.80 -9.96
C ILE A 91 1.61 2.62 -9.28
N GLN A 92 0.74 1.81 -9.84
CA GLN A 92 -0.59 1.54 -9.30
C GLN A 92 -0.96 0.08 -9.54
N SER A 93 -1.41 -0.60 -8.50
CA SER A 93 -1.87 -1.98 -8.55
C SER A 93 -3.19 -2.10 -9.32
N PRO A 94 -3.60 -3.32 -9.69
CA PRO A 94 -4.99 -3.59 -10.09
C PRO A 94 -5.98 -3.19 -8.97
N TYR A 95 -7.25 -3.01 -9.34
CA TYR A 95 -8.33 -2.64 -8.42
C TYR A 95 -8.98 -3.87 -7.79
N LEU A 96 -8.32 -4.45 -6.79
CA LEU A 96 -8.78 -5.70 -6.16
C LEU A 96 -9.22 -5.54 -4.70
N PHE A 97 -8.69 -4.53 -3.98
CA PHE A 97 -8.81 -4.47 -2.53
C PHE A 97 -10.15 -3.89 -2.06
N GLY A 98 -10.57 -4.32 -0.86
CA GLY A 98 -11.76 -3.82 -0.16
C GLY A 98 -13.11 -4.27 -0.73
N SER A 99 -13.17 -4.93 -1.89
CA SER A 99 -14.42 -5.52 -2.37
C SER A 99 -14.90 -6.65 -1.47
N TYR A 100 -16.21 -6.89 -1.45
CA TYR A 100 -16.81 -7.96 -0.65
C TYR A 100 -16.29 -9.34 -1.08
N THR A 101 -16.18 -9.59 -2.39
CA THR A 101 -15.66 -10.86 -2.93
C THR A 101 -14.19 -11.08 -2.56
N HIS A 102 -13.36 -10.03 -2.56
CA HIS A 102 -11.97 -10.16 -2.13
C HIS A 102 -11.84 -10.35 -0.61
N ALA A 103 -12.74 -9.75 0.19
CA ALA A 103 -12.83 -10.03 1.63
C ALA A 103 -13.28 -11.48 1.93
N GLU A 104 -14.18 -12.05 1.12
CA GLU A 104 -14.55 -13.48 1.22
C GLU A 104 -13.37 -14.42 0.85
N ALA A 105 -12.58 -14.06 -0.16
CA ALA A 105 -11.36 -14.78 -0.49
C ALA A 105 -10.36 -14.74 0.68
N ALA A 106 -10.16 -13.58 1.29
CA ALA A 106 -9.34 -13.44 2.49
C ALA A 106 -9.93 -14.23 3.68
N GLN A 107 -11.25 -14.22 3.86
CA GLN A 107 -11.95 -14.99 4.90
C GLN A 107 -11.65 -16.48 4.79
N HIS A 108 -11.61 -17.03 3.59
CA HIS A 108 -11.33 -18.45 3.37
C HIS A 108 -9.97 -18.85 3.98
N HIS A 109 -8.98 -17.97 3.91
CA HIS A 109 -7.65 -18.17 4.50
C HIS A 109 -7.61 -17.86 6.00
N LEU A 110 -8.27 -16.78 6.41
CA LEU A 110 -8.26 -16.31 7.81
C LEU A 110 -9.17 -17.11 8.74
N GLY A 111 -10.11 -17.91 8.21
CA GLY A 111 -11.12 -18.62 9.00
C GLY A 111 -12.20 -17.72 9.62
N SER A 112 -12.12 -16.40 9.42
CA SER A 112 -13.11 -15.40 9.85
C SER A 112 -13.15 -14.23 8.87
N PHE A 113 -14.29 -13.56 8.77
CA PHE A 113 -14.42 -12.38 7.92
C PHE A 113 -13.51 -11.25 8.45
N PRO A 114 -12.70 -10.61 7.61
CA PRO A 114 -11.77 -9.59 8.07
C PRO A 114 -12.51 -8.33 8.55
N VAL A 115 -12.00 -7.73 9.62
CA VAL A 115 -12.52 -6.49 10.23
C VAL A 115 -11.68 -5.26 9.89
N THR A 116 -10.49 -5.49 9.36
CA THR A 116 -9.54 -4.47 8.93
C THR A 116 -8.85 -4.84 7.63
N PHE A 117 -8.43 -3.81 6.92
CA PHE A 117 -7.51 -3.90 5.80
C PHE A 117 -6.40 -2.88 6.00
N THR A 118 -5.14 -3.29 5.94
CA THR A 118 -3.99 -2.46 6.28
C THR A 118 -2.97 -2.46 5.16
N MET A 119 -2.41 -1.30 4.88
CA MET A 119 -1.19 -1.14 4.09
C MET A 119 -0.05 -0.72 4.98
N GLU A 120 1.12 -1.31 4.77
CA GLU A 120 2.40 -0.88 5.31
C GLU A 120 3.38 -0.74 4.14
N ALA A 121 4.04 0.40 4.00
CA ALA A 121 5.01 0.65 2.92
C ALA A 121 6.22 1.40 3.43
N TRP A 122 7.41 0.92 3.08
CA TRP A 122 8.64 1.68 3.26
C TRP A 122 8.77 2.69 2.13
N MET A 123 8.89 3.97 2.46
CA MET A 123 8.91 5.03 1.45
C MET A 123 9.55 6.30 1.99
N ASN A 124 10.07 7.16 1.10
CA ASN A 124 10.33 8.56 1.44
C ASN A 124 9.85 9.54 0.35
N PHE A 125 9.66 10.78 0.80
CA PHE A 125 9.47 11.96 -0.05
C PHE A 125 10.82 12.67 -0.10
N ALA A 126 11.59 12.51 -1.17
CA ALA A 126 12.98 12.97 -1.18
C ALA A 126 13.12 14.51 -1.18
N VAL A 127 12.04 15.25 -1.43
CA VAL A 127 12.01 16.73 -1.44
C VAL A 127 11.03 17.24 -0.38
N ALA A 128 11.54 17.50 0.83
CA ALA A 128 10.75 17.95 1.98
C ALA A 128 10.07 19.33 1.81
N SER A 129 10.46 20.12 0.81
CA SER A 129 9.84 21.42 0.53
C SER A 129 8.81 21.39 -0.61
N ALA A 130 8.61 20.25 -1.27
CA ALA A 130 7.66 20.14 -2.37
C ALA A 130 6.23 20.22 -1.84
N SER A 131 5.40 21.10 -2.40
CA SER A 131 3.99 21.26 -2.05
C SER A 131 3.12 20.79 -3.22
N GLU A 132 2.77 19.51 -3.22
CA GLU A 132 2.14 18.85 -4.36
C GLU A 132 1.04 17.91 -3.87
N THR A 133 -0.22 18.32 -4.07
CA THR A 133 -1.39 17.55 -3.62
C THR A 133 -1.66 16.29 -4.45
N GLU A 134 -1.07 16.23 -5.64
CA GLU A 134 -1.22 15.15 -6.61
C GLU A 134 -0.02 14.19 -6.61
N SER A 135 1.04 14.51 -5.86
CA SER A 135 2.17 13.60 -5.62
C SER A 135 1.96 12.89 -4.28
N GLY A 136 1.81 11.57 -4.27
CA GLY A 136 1.47 10.86 -3.04
C GLY A 136 1.50 9.34 -3.14
N LEU A 137 1.17 8.71 -2.00
CA LEU A 137 1.07 7.25 -1.81
C LEU A 137 -0.27 6.93 -1.18
N GLY A 138 -0.94 5.86 -1.62
CA GLY A 138 -2.07 5.31 -0.89
C GLY A 138 -3.08 4.64 -1.80
N PHE A 139 -4.36 4.91 -1.57
CA PHE A 139 -5.46 4.21 -2.20
C PHE A 139 -6.37 5.13 -3.02
N THR A 140 -6.75 4.64 -4.19
CA THR A 140 -7.73 5.29 -5.08
C THR A 140 -8.88 4.38 -5.45
N VAL A 141 -10.00 5.01 -5.80
CA VAL A 141 -11.22 4.32 -6.23
C VAL A 141 -11.05 3.58 -7.55
N ALA A 142 -11.89 2.56 -7.76
CA ALA A 142 -11.98 1.84 -9.02
C ALA A 142 -12.09 2.77 -10.24
N GLY A 143 -11.20 2.59 -11.21
CA GLY A 143 -11.13 3.43 -12.42
C GLY A 143 -10.52 4.82 -12.22
N GLY A 144 -10.10 5.16 -11.00
CA GLY A 144 -9.44 6.42 -10.66
C GLY A 144 -7.91 6.34 -10.70
N SER A 145 -7.24 7.48 -10.51
CA SER A 145 -5.79 7.58 -10.60
C SER A 145 -5.18 8.20 -9.35
N ILE A 146 -4.05 7.65 -8.89
CA ILE A 146 -3.31 8.15 -7.72
C ILE A 146 -2.86 9.62 -7.86
N ILE A 147 -2.69 10.11 -9.09
CA ILE A 147 -2.37 11.52 -9.37
C ILE A 147 -3.60 12.45 -9.39
N THR A 148 -4.82 11.91 -9.27
CA THR A 148 -6.06 12.71 -9.35
C THR A 148 -6.66 12.88 -7.97
N ALA A 149 -6.76 14.12 -7.49
CA ALA A 149 -7.16 14.37 -6.11
C ALA A 149 -8.59 13.88 -5.79
N ALA A 150 -9.50 13.97 -6.75
CA ALA A 150 -10.89 13.52 -6.61
C ALA A 150 -11.04 11.99 -6.47
N ASP A 151 -10.00 11.21 -6.82
CA ASP A 151 -10.03 9.75 -6.79
C ASP A 151 -9.49 9.17 -5.48
N ALA A 152 -8.92 10.01 -4.61
CA ALA A 152 -8.33 9.57 -3.36
C ALA A 152 -9.37 9.03 -2.38
N ILE A 153 -9.08 7.83 -1.86
CA ILE A 153 -9.73 7.26 -0.68
C ILE A 153 -8.90 7.59 0.56
N ALA A 154 -7.61 7.27 0.50
CA ALA A 154 -6.64 7.54 1.54
C ALA A 154 -5.27 7.73 0.88
N VAL A 155 -4.92 8.96 0.53
CA VAL A 155 -3.66 9.30 -0.12
C VAL A 155 -2.87 10.24 0.77
N ILE A 156 -1.64 9.86 1.07
CA ILE A 156 -0.68 10.66 1.82
C ILE A 156 0.12 11.48 0.82
N HIS A 157 0.16 12.79 1.01
CA HIS A 157 0.91 13.73 0.18
C HIS A 157 1.66 14.76 1.03
N SER A 158 2.49 15.59 0.39
CA SER A 158 3.11 16.75 1.03
C SER A 158 2.47 18.07 0.58
N ASN A 159 2.19 18.97 1.52
CA ASN A 159 1.84 20.37 1.23
C ASN A 159 3.04 21.35 1.41
N GLY A 160 4.27 20.83 1.49
CA GLY A 160 5.49 21.60 1.69
C GLY A 160 5.74 22.04 3.14
N THR A 161 4.88 21.65 4.09
CA THR A 161 5.06 21.87 5.53
C THR A 161 4.73 20.61 6.33
N ASN A 162 3.64 19.93 5.96
CA ASN A 162 3.18 18.71 6.57
C ASN A 162 2.99 17.62 5.50
N PHE A 163 3.19 16.38 5.92
CA PHE A 163 2.53 15.23 5.32
C PHE A 163 1.07 15.20 5.75
N ILE A 164 0.14 15.11 4.81
CA ILE A 164 -1.30 15.09 5.05
C ILE A 164 -1.86 13.83 4.40
N CYS A 165 -2.74 13.13 5.11
CA CYS A 165 -3.57 12.12 4.50
C CYS A 165 -4.91 12.74 4.10
N ARG A 166 -5.36 12.44 2.89
CA ARG A 166 -6.61 12.95 2.32
C ARG A 166 -7.46 11.87 1.68
N SER A 167 -8.75 12.14 1.63
CA SER A 167 -9.70 11.59 0.68
C SER A 167 -10.21 12.71 -0.23
N SER A 168 -11.12 12.38 -1.13
CA SER A 168 -11.84 13.36 -1.96
C SER A 168 -12.80 14.27 -1.19
N VAL A 169 -13.13 13.95 0.06
CA VAL A 169 -14.15 14.65 0.87
C VAL A 169 -13.69 15.05 2.27
N ASP A 170 -12.50 14.60 2.68
CA ASP A 170 -11.96 14.76 4.04
C ASP A 170 -10.44 14.80 3.99
N ALA A 171 -9.81 15.48 4.96
CA ALA A 171 -8.36 15.54 5.09
C ALA A 171 -7.99 15.84 6.55
N ASP A 172 -6.83 15.34 6.96
CA ASP A 172 -6.34 15.58 8.32
C ASP A 172 -5.42 16.82 8.42
N THR A 173 -4.93 17.11 9.62
CA THR A 173 -4.02 18.26 9.87
C THR A 173 -2.57 17.95 9.47
N GLY A 174 -2.21 16.67 9.45
CA GLY A 174 -0.92 16.20 9.00
C GLY A 174 0.16 16.10 10.09
N ALA A 175 1.26 15.46 9.71
CA ALA A 175 2.51 15.37 10.45
C ALA A 175 3.55 16.32 9.84
N VAL A 176 4.51 16.82 10.62
CA VAL A 176 5.61 17.65 10.08
C VAL A 176 6.35 16.88 8.99
N ILE A 177 6.67 17.56 7.88
CA ILE A 177 7.41 16.96 6.78
C ILE A 177 8.90 16.77 7.10
N ASP A 178 9.46 15.69 6.58
CA ASP A 178 10.89 15.52 6.40
C ASP A 178 11.17 14.73 5.10
N ASN A 179 12.41 14.29 4.89
CA ASN A 179 12.82 13.49 3.73
C ASN A 179 13.39 12.11 4.10
N ALA A 180 13.22 11.67 5.34
CA ALA A 180 13.71 10.40 5.81
C ALA A 180 12.84 9.25 5.31
N TRP A 181 13.42 8.05 5.31
CA TRP A 181 12.67 6.82 5.08
C TRP A 181 11.85 6.47 6.30
N HIS A 182 10.55 6.26 6.07
CA HIS A 182 9.61 5.86 7.11
C HIS A 182 8.85 4.61 6.72
N LEU A 183 8.35 3.92 7.74
CA LEU A 183 7.26 2.96 7.57
C LEU A 183 5.93 3.72 7.62
N TRP A 184 5.33 3.87 6.46
CA TRP A 184 3.99 4.44 6.31
C TRP A 184 2.96 3.34 6.50
N LYS A 185 1.87 3.65 7.20
CA LYS A 185 0.78 2.70 7.38
C LYS A 185 -0.57 3.38 7.23
N ILE A 186 -1.50 2.73 6.54
CA ILE A 186 -2.92 3.13 6.45
C ILE A 186 -3.76 1.94 6.87
N VAL A 187 -4.65 2.14 7.84
CA VAL A 187 -5.56 1.12 8.37
C VAL A 187 -6.99 1.52 8.06
N PHE A 188 -7.69 0.66 7.32
CA PHE A 188 -9.14 0.71 7.13
C PHE A 188 -9.84 -0.17 8.16
N ARG A 189 -10.92 0.33 8.77
CA ARG A 189 -11.76 -0.40 9.72
C ARG A 189 -13.24 -0.34 9.30
N LEU A 190 -14.05 -1.32 9.73
CA LEU A 190 -15.49 -1.34 9.48
C LEU A 190 -16.27 -0.25 10.26
N GLY A 191 -17.33 0.31 9.65
CA GLY A 191 -18.35 1.24 10.20
C GLY A 191 -18.36 2.61 9.47
N THR A 192 -18.80 3.71 10.12
CA THR A 192 -19.03 5.01 9.42
C THR A 192 -18.06 6.16 9.71
N THR A 193 -17.62 6.41 10.95
CA THR A 193 -16.70 7.53 11.27
C THR A 193 -15.29 7.06 11.58
N ASP A 194 -14.27 7.87 11.23
CA ASP A 194 -12.85 7.65 11.53
C ASP A 194 -12.34 6.25 11.13
N LYS A 195 -12.71 5.83 9.93
CA LYS A 195 -12.42 4.48 9.41
C LYS A 195 -11.09 4.33 8.76
N ILE A 196 -10.45 5.44 8.46
CA ILE A 196 -9.11 5.47 7.92
C ILE A 196 -8.24 6.08 9.02
N GLU A 197 -7.22 5.37 9.45
CA GLU A 197 -6.19 5.91 10.33
C GLU A 197 -4.83 5.69 9.68
N TRP A 198 -3.96 6.69 9.74
CA TRP A 198 -2.64 6.61 9.12
C TRP A 198 -1.52 6.90 10.11
N PHE A 199 -0.36 6.34 9.83
CA PHE A 199 0.78 6.33 10.74
C PHE A 199 2.08 6.56 10.01
N ILE A 200 3.03 7.15 10.73
CA ILE A 200 4.45 7.21 10.39
C ILE A 200 5.19 6.49 11.51
N ASP A 201 5.98 5.47 11.18
CA ASP A 201 6.79 4.70 12.13
C ASP A 201 5.98 4.19 13.33
N ASN A 202 4.77 3.68 13.07
CA ASN A 202 3.80 3.21 14.06
C ASN A 202 3.21 4.27 15.01
N VAL A 203 3.46 5.55 14.77
CA VAL A 203 2.81 6.66 15.47
C VAL A 203 1.62 7.16 14.65
N SER A 204 0.43 7.17 15.25
CA SER A 204 -0.79 7.68 14.61
C SER A 204 -0.66 9.17 14.34
N GLN A 205 -1.03 9.59 13.13
CA GLN A 205 -0.95 10.99 12.70
C GLN A 205 -2.33 11.64 12.56
N GLY A 206 -3.37 10.84 12.32
CA GLY A 206 -4.73 11.34 12.18
C GLY A 206 -5.71 10.29 11.67
N THR A 207 -6.99 10.67 11.66
CA THR A 207 -8.09 9.87 11.13
C THR A 207 -8.82 10.62 10.03
N LEU A 208 -9.44 9.86 9.12
CA LEU A 208 -10.35 10.35 8.10
C LEU A 208 -11.63 9.52 8.09
N ASN A 209 -12.70 10.14 7.64
CA ASN A 209 -13.91 9.44 7.29
C ASN A 209 -13.75 8.70 5.96
N LEU A 210 -14.31 7.50 5.89
CA LEU A 210 -14.38 6.73 4.66
C LEU A 210 -15.58 7.21 3.85
N ARG A 211 -15.35 7.54 2.57
CA ARG A 211 -16.42 7.82 1.62
C ARG A 211 -17.18 6.53 1.29
N GLU A 212 -18.49 6.61 1.13
CA GLU A 212 -19.33 5.47 0.70
C GLU A 212 -19.03 5.08 -0.75
N ASP A 213 -19.29 3.81 -1.09
CA ASP A 213 -19.23 3.25 -2.45
C ASP A 213 -17.89 3.44 -3.19
N VAL A 214 -16.77 3.25 -2.50
CA VAL A 214 -15.40 3.47 -3.04
C VAL A 214 -14.62 2.22 -3.41
N PHE A 215 -15.17 1.02 -3.16
CA PHE A 215 -14.48 -0.25 -3.40
C PHE A 215 -14.93 -0.91 -4.72
N PRO A 216 -14.05 -1.67 -5.41
CA PRO A 216 -12.67 -1.96 -5.04
C PRO A 216 -11.74 -0.76 -5.18
N MET A 217 -10.58 -0.85 -4.53
CA MET A 217 -9.53 0.16 -4.58
C MET A 217 -8.22 -0.43 -5.09
N SER A 218 -7.38 0.41 -5.68
CA SER A 218 -5.99 0.12 -6.00
C SER A 218 -5.07 0.80 -5.00
N TRP A 219 -3.88 0.24 -4.82
CA TRP A 219 -2.78 0.87 -4.11
C TRP A 219 -1.78 1.43 -5.11
N GLY A 220 -1.19 2.58 -4.80
CA GLY A 220 -0.15 3.12 -5.67
C GLY A 220 0.58 4.32 -5.09
N ALA A 221 1.56 4.77 -5.85
CA ALA A 221 2.31 5.99 -5.60
C ALA A 221 2.58 6.72 -6.90
N ALA A 222 2.64 8.05 -6.85
CA ALA A 222 2.93 8.85 -8.03
C ALA A 222 3.53 10.23 -7.75
N ASN A 223 4.22 10.78 -8.73
CA ASN A 223 4.56 12.19 -8.83
C ASN A 223 3.67 12.88 -9.86
N VAL A 224 3.20 14.09 -9.55
CA VAL A 224 2.47 14.94 -10.50
C VAL A 224 3.35 15.38 -11.69
N GLY A 225 2.72 15.58 -12.85
CA GLY A 225 3.36 15.93 -14.14
C GLY A 225 4.12 17.27 -14.19
N SER A 226 3.94 18.14 -13.21
CA SER A 226 4.70 19.40 -13.07
C SER A 226 5.47 19.46 -11.75
N GLY A 227 5.56 18.32 -11.06
CA GLY A 227 6.07 18.20 -9.71
C GLY A 227 7.59 18.21 -9.61
N THR A 228 8.04 18.80 -8.53
CA THR A 228 9.40 18.75 -8.00
C THR A 228 9.61 17.62 -7.00
N ASN A 229 8.54 17.04 -6.43
CA ASN A 229 8.64 15.93 -5.50
C ASN A 229 9.22 14.68 -6.19
N ARG A 230 9.85 13.84 -5.39
CA ARG A 230 10.49 12.59 -5.82
C ARG A 230 10.18 11.53 -4.80
N LEU A 231 9.20 10.70 -5.12
CA LEU A 231 8.77 9.59 -4.30
C LEU A 231 9.67 8.37 -4.57
N ASN A 232 10.19 7.76 -3.49
CA ASN A 232 10.89 6.47 -3.58
C ASN A 232 10.08 5.42 -2.85
N VAL A 233 9.66 4.38 -3.56
CA VAL A 233 8.75 3.34 -3.06
C VAL A 233 9.53 2.05 -2.86
N GLY A 234 9.72 1.69 -1.59
CA GLY A 234 10.34 0.45 -1.17
C GLY A 234 9.33 -0.71 -1.06
N PRO A 235 9.67 -1.75 -0.29
CA PRO A 235 8.76 -2.86 -0.04
C PRO A 235 7.46 -2.41 0.63
N ALA A 236 6.35 -3.01 0.21
CA ALA A 236 5.04 -2.79 0.78
C ALA A 236 4.33 -4.11 1.07
N ARG A 237 3.38 -4.07 2.00
CA ARG A 237 2.53 -5.18 2.39
C ARG A 237 1.10 -4.67 2.59
N LEU A 238 0.15 -5.32 1.94
CA LEU A 238 -1.27 -5.06 2.10
C LEU A 238 -1.93 -6.31 2.68
N TYR A 239 -2.74 -6.20 3.72
CA TYR A 239 -3.25 -7.38 4.41
C TYR A 239 -4.60 -7.17 5.09
N TYR A 240 -5.38 -8.26 5.15
CA TYR A 240 -6.66 -8.35 5.84
C TYR A 240 -6.50 -8.99 7.23
N ARG A 241 -7.22 -8.50 8.25
CA ARG A 241 -7.31 -9.10 9.59
C ARG A 241 -8.69 -8.96 10.16
#